data_AF-X6NDP7-F1
#
_entry.id   AF-X6NDP7-F1
#
_cell.length_a   1.000
_cell.length_b   1.000
_cell.length_c   1.000
_cell.angle_alpha   90.00
_cell.angle_beta   90.00
_cell.angle_gamma   90.00
#
_symmetry.space_group_name_H-M   'P 1'
#
loop_
_entity.id
_entity.type
_entity.pdbx_description
1 polymer ?
#
loop_
_entity_poly.entity_id
_entity_poly.type
_entity_poly.pdbx_seq_one_letter_code
_entity_poly.pdbx_strand_id
1 'polypeptide(L)'
;MPIAQDILRILDHQKTSCRIPRESDEVEKDECMLSFDNPFSPDGLYTNLKSWQSYGREFVEKDSEKSQHQIYLFQKFYKHLKPETKESNETTKTPSLLGLGIENGFSGNDDSIELERQYFICVLPSFTLVELTEKDLPTQIAASAQAIIAHKGAAAKATDIWVPDIKESKYSNNLVQLKAGSIRVSPNPKDWQCAECGETKNLWLNLSDAYVGCGRQQFGGSGGCGASLRHFEHTGRTYPLAVKLGTITTDGADVFSYEEDDLVKDSALAQHLSHWGIDIMKLQKTDKTMEELDIDLNKGFILGFVLETRNCLVYLCFFLRVFDDESIRNGLQFACVITLNYIFETIKH
;
A
#
# COMPACT_ATOMS: atom_id res chain seq x y z
N MET A 1 22.70 30.16 20.06
CA MET A 1 22.64 31.37 20.92
C MET A 1 22.09 30.93 22.26
N PRO A 2 22.56 31.45 23.41
CA PRO A 2 22.05 31.01 24.70
C PRO A 2 20.54 31.22 24.78
N ILE A 3 19.83 30.25 25.36
CA ILE A 3 18.37 30.29 25.50
C ILE A 3 18.01 31.51 26.36
N ALA A 4 17.04 32.32 25.90
CA ALA A 4 16.59 33.49 26.65
C ALA A 4 16.05 33.08 28.03
N GLN A 5 16.28 33.91 29.05
CA GLN A 5 16.06 33.53 30.45
C GLN A 5 14.58 33.29 30.80
N ASP A 6 13.67 33.95 30.10
CA ASP A 6 12.23 33.72 30.13
C ASP A 6 11.85 32.34 29.58
N ILE A 7 12.45 31.93 28.47
CA ILE A 7 12.26 30.59 27.88
C ILE A 7 12.79 29.50 28.82
N LEU A 8 13.98 29.69 29.40
CA LEU A 8 14.53 28.74 30.39
C LEU A 8 13.59 28.54 31.58
N ARG A 9 12.92 29.60 32.06
CA ARG A 9 11.94 29.48 33.16
C ARG A 9 10.76 28.61 32.78
N ILE A 10 10.26 28.71 31.54
CA ILE A 10 9.15 27.87 31.05
C ILE A 10 9.60 26.41 30.96
N LEU A 11 10.76 26.17 30.35
CA LEU A 11 11.36 24.84 30.24
C LEU A 11 11.54 24.19 31.61
N ASP A 12 12.11 24.92 32.58
CA ASP A 12 12.31 24.39 33.93
C ASP A 12 11.02 24.16 34.70
N HIS A 13 10.02 25.01 34.53
CA HIS A 13 8.72 24.88 35.21
C HIS A 13 7.92 23.68 34.69
N GLN A 14 7.95 23.44 33.38
CA GLN A 14 7.12 22.40 32.75
C GLN A 14 7.85 21.10 32.45
N LYS A 15 9.18 20.99 32.64
CA LYS A 15 9.95 19.77 32.34
C LYS A 15 9.37 18.49 32.94
N THR A 16 8.84 18.52 34.16
CA THR A 16 8.28 17.34 34.82
C THR A 16 6.93 16.92 34.25
N SER A 17 6.26 17.80 33.50
CA SER A 17 5.01 17.48 32.79
C SER A 17 5.23 16.88 31.40
N CYS A 18 6.45 16.99 30.85
CA CYS A 18 6.83 16.34 29.60
C CYS A 18 6.99 14.84 29.82
N ARG A 19 6.18 14.05 29.11
CA ARG A 19 6.12 12.60 29.24
C ARG A 19 6.97 11.94 28.16
N ILE A 20 7.66 10.86 28.53
CA ILE A 20 8.43 10.03 27.61
C ILE A 20 7.54 8.88 27.16
N PRO A 21 7.17 8.78 25.87
CA PRO A 21 6.34 7.69 25.37
C PRO A 21 7.07 6.34 25.46
N ARG A 22 6.29 5.29 25.77
CA ARG A 22 6.68 3.88 25.72
C ARG A 22 6.19 3.27 24.42
N GLU A 23 6.69 2.10 24.05
CA GLU A 23 6.31 1.42 22.80
C GLU A 23 4.80 1.15 22.65
N SER A 24 4.09 0.95 23.76
CA SER A 24 2.65 0.71 23.78
C SER A 24 1.81 1.99 23.64
N ASP A 25 2.43 3.17 23.78
CA ASP A 25 1.70 4.43 23.76
C ASP A 25 1.31 4.81 22.31
N GLU A 26 0.32 5.69 22.21
CA GLU A 26 -0.10 6.29 20.95
C GLU A 26 0.51 7.68 20.84
N VAL A 27 1.24 7.91 19.75
CA VAL A 27 1.98 9.14 19.47
C VAL A 27 1.60 9.61 18.08
N GLU A 28 0.80 10.67 18.03
CA GLU A 28 0.22 11.23 16.81
C GLU A 28 1.17 12.24 16.20
N LYS A 29 2.35 11.81 15.75
CA LYS A 29 3.45 12.67 15.28
C LYS A 29 3.52 12.85 13.76
N ASP A 30 2.59 12.26 13.03
CA ASP A 30 2.62 12.20 11.56
C ASP A 30 1.63 13.19 10.91
N GLU A 31 0.54 13.55 11.58
CA GLU A 31 -0.49 14.49 11.11
C GLU A 31 -1.12 15.28 12.28
N CYS A 32 -1.72 16.42 11.98
CA CYS A 32 -2.46 17.26 12.92
C CYS A 32 -3.78 16.59 13.33
N MET A 33 -4.16 16.71 14.60
CA MET A 33 -5.41 16.17 15.12
C MET A 33 -6.68 16.82 14.54
N LEU A 34 -6.56 17.99 13.92
CA LEU A 34 -7.68 18.84 13.50
C LEU A 34 -7.63 19.27 12.02
N SER A 35 -6.52 19.02 11.33
CA SER A 35 -6.32 19.35 9.92
C SER A 35 -5.40 18.31 9.27
N PHE A 36 -5.22 18.38 7.96
CA PHE A 36 -4.27 17.52 7.23
C PHE A 36 -2.82 18.02 7.29
N ASP A 37 -2.53 18.96 8.20
CA ASP A 37 -1.17 19.46 8.34
C ASP A 37 -0.24 18.36 8.86
N ASN A 38 0.95 18.28 8.26
CA ASN A 38 1.94 17.27 8.57
C ASN A 38 3.34 17.91 8.55
N PRO A 39 4.43 17.17 8.86
CA PRO A 39 5.76 17.77 8.89
C PRO A 39 6.23 18.38 7.55
N PHE A 40 5.63 18.02 6.41
CA PHE A 40 5.92 18.63 5.12
C PHE A 40 5.09 19.91 4.84
N SER A 41 4.04 20.20 5.63
CA SER A 41 3.26 21.43 5.52
C SER A 41 4.14 22.67 5.70
N PRO A 42 3.82 23.83 5.09
CA PRO A 42 4.62 25.06 5.15
C PRO A 42 5.05 25.48 6.56
N ASP A 43 4.18 25.34 7.55
CA ASP A 43 4.45 25.72 8.93
C ASP A 43 4.84 24.55 9.83
N GLY A 44 5.09 23.36 9.26
CA GLY A 44 5.47 22.16 10.00
C GLY A 44 4.39 21.63 10.94
N LEU A 45 4.79 20.80 11.90
CA LEU A 45 3.91 20.13 12.83
C LEU A 45 4.41 20.27 14.28
N TYR A 46 3.51 20.50 15.22
CA TYR A 46 3.82 20.74 16.64
C TYR A 46 3.23 19.63 17.52
N THR A 47 4.06 18.73 18.04
CA THR A 47 3.64 17.63 18.92
C THR A 47 3.76 18.04 20.39
N ASN A 48 2.66 18.00 21.13
CA ASN A 48 2.64 18.34 22.55
C ASN A 48 3.41 17.29 23.39
N LEU A 49 4.42 17.69 24.17
CA LEU A 49 5.26 16.75 24.95
C LEU A 49 4.52 16.11 26.14
N LYS A 50 3.32 16.59 26.49
CA LYS A 50 2.48 16.05 27.57
C LYS A 50 1.40 15.10 27.05
N SER A 51 0.74 15.41 25.94
CA SER A 51 -0.35 14.59 25.39
C SER A 51 0.06 13.69 24.22
N TRP A 52 1.19 13.98 23.57
CA TRP A 52 1.66 13.33 22.32
C TRP A 52 0.73 13.50 21.11
N GLN A 53 -0.18 14.46 21.21
CA GLN A 53 -1.03 14.90 20.10
C GLN A 53 -0.32 16.01 19.32
N SER A 54 -0.45 15.99 17.99
CA SER A 54 0.12 17.02 17.14
C SER A 54 -0.89 17.99 16.57
N TYR A 55 -0.45 19.21 16.37
CA TYR A 55 -1.28 20.30 15.87
C TYR A 55 -0.51 21.07 14.79
N GLY A 56 -1.23 21.48 13.74
CA GLY A 56 -0.76 22.47 12.80
C GLY A 56 -0.69 23.86 13.42
N ARG A 57 -0.07 24.80 12.70
CA ARG A 57 0.17 26.17 13.16
C ARG A 57 -1.08 26.90 13.65
N GLU A 58 -2.22 26.68 13.01
CA GLU A 58 -3.50 27.33 13.34
C GLU A 58 -4.10 26.84 14.68
N PHE A 59 -3.73 25.65 15.13
CA PHE A 59 -4.40 24.97 16.24
C PHE A 59 -3.53 24.83 17.50
N VAL A 60 -2.22 24.96 17.38
CA VAL A 60 -1.28 24.75 18.50
C VAL A 60 -1.50 25.72 19.67
N GLU A 61 -1.88 26.99 19.43
CA GLU A 61 -2.18 27.94 20.51
C GLU A 61 -3.44 27.53 21.29
N LYS A 62 -4.48 27.09 20.58
CA LYS A 62 -5.73 26.60 21.19
C LYS A 62 -5.46 25.37 22.05
N ASP A 63 -4.58 24.46 21.61
CA ASP A 63 -4.15 23.33 22.42
C ASP A 63 -3.34 23.77 23.64
N SER A 64 -2.42 24.74 23.51
CA SER A 64 -1.63 25.26 24.63
C SER A 64 -2.52 25.89 25.70
N GLU A 65 -3.52 26.68 25.29
CA GLU A 65 -4.52 27.25 26.19
C GLU A 65 -5.36 26.17 26.88
N LYS A 66 -5.79 25.13 26.15
CA LYS A 66 -6.63 24.06 26.71
C LYS A 66 -5.85 23.13 27.64
N SER A 67 -4.65 22.72 27.24
CA SER A 67 -3.82 21.74 27.94
C SER A 67 -2.97 22.35 29.05
N GLN A 68 -2.88 23.69 29.06
CA GLN A 68 -2.01 24.49 29.94
C GLN A 68 -0.55 24.01 29.83
N HIS A 69 -0.11 23.72 28.61
CA HIS A 69 1.24 23.25 28.29
C HIS A 69 1.81 24.04 27.12
N GLN A 70 3.07 24.45 27.22
CA GLN A 70 3.70 25.41 26.30
C GLN A 70 4.87 24.83 25.52
N ILE A 71 5.21 23.55 25.74
CA ILE A 71 6.41 22.92 25.19
C ILE A 71 5.99 21.87 24.15
N TYR A 72 6.43 22.07 22.92
CA TYR A 72 6.09 21.23 21.77
C TYR A 72 7.34 20.78 21.03
N LEU A 73 7.32 19.58 20.47
CA LEU A 73 8.29 19.14 19.48
C LEU A 73 7.83 19.68 18.13
N PHE A 74 8.64 20.53 17.53
CA PHE A 74 8.43 21.03 16.19
C PHE A 74 9.13 20.14 15.17
N GLN A 75 8.39 19.68 14.16
CA GLN A 75 8.85 18.84 13.07
C GLN A 75 8.67 19.56 11.74
N LYS A 76 9.75 19.65 10.94
CA LYS A 76 9.71 20.23 9.60
C LYS A 76 10.57 19.43 8.64
N PHE A 77 9.96 18.84 7.63
CA PHE A 77 10.63 17.95 6.68
C PHE A 77 10.61 18.54 5.27
N TYR A 78 11.66 18.24 4.50
CA TYR A 78 11.80 18.65 3.11
C TYR A 78 12.13 17.45 2.25
N LYS A 79 11.60 17.45 1.02
CA LYS A 79 11.94 16.48 -0.03
C LYS A 79 12.77 17.20 -1.08
N HIS A 80 14.01 16.78 -1.23
CA HIS A 80 14.93 17.29 -2.25
C HIS A 80 15.08 16.24 -3.34
N LEU A 81 15.10 16.65 -4.60
CA LEU A 81 15.46 15.73 -5.70
C LEU A 81 16.99 15.64 -5.76
N LYS A 82 17.54 14.42 -5.70
CA LYS A 82 18.96 14.20 -5.95
C LYS A 82 19.29 14.66 -7.37
N PRO A 83 20.40 15.38 -7.59
CA PRO A 83 20.85 15.70 -8.93
C PRO A 83 21.15 14.40 -9.69
N GLU A 84 20.66 14.28 -10.92
CA GLU A 84 20.92 13.10 -11.77
C GLU A 84 22.43 12.97 -12.05
N THR A 85 23.11 12.06 -11.34
CA THR A 85 24.37 11.50 -11.84
C THR A 85 24.04 10.58 -13.00
N LYS A 86 24.38 11.02 -14.22
CA LYS A 86 24.35 10.19 -15.42
C LYS A 86 25.41 9.10 -15.34
N GLU A 87 25.20 8.09 -14.50
CA GLU A 87 25.90 6.80 -14.56
C GLU A 87 25.28 5.84 -13.53
N SER A 88 24.33 5.02 -13.99
CA SER A 88 24.24 3.61 -13.59
C SER A 88 23.13 2.93 -14.38
N ASN A 89 23.53 1.89 -15.11
CA ASN A 89 22.63 0.85 -15.58
C ASN A 89 22.13 0.09 -14.35
N GLU A 90 20.97 0.43 -13.80
CA GLU A 90 20.29 -0.42 -12.84
C GLU A 90 18.86 -0.70 -13.29
N THR A 91 18.62 -1.99 -13.52
CA THR A 91 17.31 -2.60 -13.76
C THR A 91 16.33 -2.15 -12.69
N THR A 92 15.31 -1.40 -13.11
CA THR A 92 14.14 -1.06 -12.32
C THR A 92 13.53 -2.32 -11.70
N LYS A 93 13.75 -2.53 -10.40
CA LYS A 93 13.07 -3.60 -9.65
C LYS A 93 11.59 -3.28 -9.66
N THR A 94 10.82 -4.11 -10.34
CA THR A 94 9.35 -4.04 -10.33
C THR A 94 8.88 -4.55 -8.97
N PRO A 95 8.06 -3.77 -8.22
CA PRO A 95 7.58 -4.21 -6.93
C PRO A 95 6.57 -5.34 -7.10
N SER A 96 6.73 -6.40 -6.29
CA SER A 96 5.92 -7.62 -6.31
C SER A 96 4.93 -7.71 -5.14
N LEU A 97 4.95 -6.75 -4.21
CA LEU A 97 3.94 -6.60 -3.14
C LEU A 97 3.22 -5.24 -3.17
N LEU A 98 1.93 -5.25 -2.84
CA LEU A 98 1.16 -4.05 -2.47
C LEU A 98 1.56 -3.63 -1.04
N GLY A 99 2.53 -2.73 -0.94
CA GLY A 99 2.93 -2.14 0.34
C GLY A 99 3.85 -0.94 0.11
N LEU A 100 3.60 0.16 0.81
CA LEU A 100 4.47 1.33 0.83
C LEU A 100 5.62 1.09 1.80
N GLY A 101 6.87 1.07 1.29
CA GLY A 101 8.08 1.09 2.13
C GLY A 101 8.58 -0.24 2.70
N ILE A 102 8.31 -1.38 2.04
CA ILE A 102 8.84 -2.70 2.43
C ILE A 102 9.76 -3.31 1.36
N GLU A 103 10.65 -4.22 1.75
CA GLU A 103 11.42 -5.03 0.79
C GLU A 103 10.46 -5.75 -0.16
N ASN A 104 10.57 -5.44 -1.46
CA ASN A 104 9.71 -5.88 -2.57
C ASN A 104 8.32 -5.21 -2.71
N GLY A 105 7.99 -4.20 -1.89
CA GLY A 105 6.80 -3.35 -2.06
C GLY A 105 7.03 -2.19 -3.04
N PHE A 106 5.99 -1.38 -3.32
CA PHE A 106 6.12 -0.15 -4.12
C PHE A 106 7.21 0.75 -3.55
N SER A 107 8.40 0.69 -4.14
CA SER A 107 9.41 1.72 -4.02
C SER A 107 8.93 2.90 -4.83
N GLY A 108 8.31 3.87 -4.17
CA GLY A 108 7.95 5.14 -4.78
C GLY A 108 9.22 5.92 -5.14
N ASN A 109 9.98 5.50 -6.14
CA ASN A 109 11.17 6.16 -6.69
C ASN A 109 12.08 6.83 -5.64
N ASP A 110 12.24 6.17 -4.49
CA ASP A 110 12.84 6.74 -3.26
C ASP A 110 14.35 7.01 -3.44
N ASP A 111 14.96 6.39 -4.44
CA ASP A 111 16.38 6.57 -4.74
C ASP A 111 16.71 7.98 -5.25
N SER A 112 15.73 8.70 -5.81
CA SER A 112 15.90 10.05 -6.34
C SER A 112 15.51 11.16 -5.36
N ILE A 113 15.00 10.84 -4.17
CA ILE A 113 14.54 11.83 -3.19
C ILE A 113 15.43 11.76 -1.95
N GLU A 114 16.12 12.85 -1.65
CA GLU A 114 16.79 13.06 -0.36
C GLU A 114 15.81 13.72 0.61
N LEU A 115 15.66 13.14 1.79
CA LEU A 115 14.71 13.61 2.78
C LEU A 115 15.45 14.27 3.94
N GLU A 116 15.29 15.59 4.05
CA GLU A 116 15.86 16.37 5.14
C GLU A 116 14.82 16.49 6.27
N ARG A 117 15.24 16.21 7.50
CA ARG A 117 14.38 16.29 8.69
C ARG A 117 14.94 17.27 9.69
N GLN A 118 14.15 18.25 10.09
CA GLN A 118 14.50 19.21 11.10
C GLN A 118 13.59 19.06 12.32
N TYR A 119 14.19 19.17 13.50
CA TYR A 119 13.53 18.98 14.79
C TYR A 119 13.98 20.05 15.77
N PHE A 120 13.02 20.68 16.44
CA PHE A 120 13.27 21.71 17.45
C PHE A 120 12.29 21.56 18.61
N ILE A 121 12.64 22.07 19.79
CA ILE A 121 11.66 22.36 20.82
C ILE A 121 11.08 23.74 20.54
N CYS A 122 9.76 23.83 20.38
CA CYS A 122 9.04 25.08 20.27
C CYS A 122 8.41 25.44 21.62
N VAL A 123 8.67 26.66 22.08
CA VAL A 123 8.10 27.20 23.32
C VAL A 123 7.11 28.31 23.00
N LEU A 124 5.86 28.12 23.42
CA LEU A 124 4.77 29.09 23.27
C LEU A 124 4.74 30.08 24.45
N PRO A 125 4.17 31.29 24.28
CA PRO A 125 3.48 31.80 23.08
C PRO A 125 4.42 32.47 22.05
N SER A 126 5.70 32.64 22.37
CA SER A 126 6.66 33.33 21.49
C SER A 126 7.10 32.52 20.27
N PHE A 127 6.72 31.24 20.20
CA PHE A 127 7.16 30.29 19.17
C PHE A 127 8.67 30.20 19.04
N THR A 128 9.37 30.31 20.17
CA THR A 128 10.82 30.25 20.20
C THR A 128 11.28 28.82 19.95
N LEU A 129 12.09 28.63 18.91
CA LEU A 129 12.70 27.35 18.57
C LEU A 129 14.03 27.19 19.30
N VAL A 130 14.20 26.05 19.97
CA VAL A 130 15.39 25.66 20.71
C VAL A 130 15.89 24.35 20.11
N GLU A 131 17.19 24.28 19.80
CA GLU A 131 17.80 23.06 19.28
C GLU A 131 17.83 21.95 20.34
N LEU A 132 17.62 20.71 19.91
CA LEU A 132 17.67 19.53 20.79
C LEU A 132 19.07 19.27 21.36
N THR A 133 20.11 19.83 20.74
CA THR A 133 21.53 19.70 21.14
C THR A 133 21.99 20.80 22.10
N GLU A 134 21.12 21.75 22.44
CA GLU A 134 21.48 22.88 23.30
C GLU A 134 21.74 22.41 24.74
N LYS A 135 22.84 22.87 25.36
CA LYS A 135 23.31 22.36 26.66
C LYS A 135 22.37 22.69 27.82
N ASP A 136 21.67 23.80 27.71
CA ASP A 136 20.76 24.30 28.74
C ASP A 136 19.35 23.68 28.63
N LEU A 137 19.10 22.81 27.64
CA LEU A 137 17.83 22.13 27.50
C LEU A 137 17.68 21.04 28.58
N PRO A 138 16.61 21.06 29.40
CA PRO A 138 16.40 20.03 30.42
C PRO A 138 16.38 18.61 29.84
N THR A 139 17.10 17.69 30.49
CA THR A 139 17.27 16.31 30.03
C THR A 139 15.95 15.57 29.82
N GLN A 140 14.95 15.81 30.66
CA GLN A 140 13.60 15.23 30.53
C GLN A 140 12.90 15.66 29.22
N ILE A 141 13.08 16.92 28.81
CA ILE A 141 12.48 17.46 27.58
C ILE A 141 13.19 16.86 26.37
N ALA A 142 14.53 16.84 26.39
CA ALA A 142 15.33 16.23 25.34
C ALA A 142 14.99 14.73 25.17
N ALA A 143 14.90 13.98 26.27
CA ALA A 143 14.53 12.57 26.27
C ALA A 143 13.11 12.33 25.74
N SER A 144 12.14 13.16 26.15
CA SER A 144 10.76 13.10 25.64
C SER A 144 10.71 13.32 24.13
N ALA A 145 11.38 14.37 23.64
CA ALA A 145 11.46 14.66 22.21
C ALA A 145 12.13 13.53 21.41
N GLN A 146 13.27 13.02 21.88
CA GLN A 146 13.96 11.90 21.22
C GLN A 146 13.09 10.64 21.17
N ALA A 147 12.36 10.33 22.24
CA ALA A 147 11.45 9.20 22.28
C ALA A 147 10.26 9.38 21.32
N ILE A 148 9.71 10.60 21.19
CA ILE A 148 8.67 10.91 20.18
C ILE A 148 9.23 10.71 18.77
N ILE A 149 10.41 11.25 18.47
CA ILE A 149 11.06 11.13 17.15
C ILE A 149 11.28 9.65 16.77
N ALA A 150 11.72 8.84 17.73
CA ALA A 150 11.98 7.41 17.54
C ALA A 150 10.71 6.54 17.55
N HIS A 151 9.58 7.07 18.02
CA HIS A 151 8.35 6.30 18.14
C HIS A 151 7.83 5.87 16.77
N LYS A 152 7.29 4.65 16.66
CA LYS A 152 6.53 4.23 15.48
C LYS A 152 5.23 5.05 15.48
N GLY A 153 5.14 6.06 14.62
CA GLY A 153 3.99 6.95 14.56
C GLY A 153 2.71 6.20 14.12
N ALA A 154 1.56 6.84 14.28
CA ALA A 154 0.27 6.25 13.91
C ALA A 154 0.21 5.81 12.43
N ALA A 155 0.86 6.54 11.52
CA ALA A 155 0.91 6.18 10.10
C ALA A 155 1.69 4.88 9.84
N ALA A 156 2.68 4.55 10.68
CA ALA A 156 3.45 3.30 10.59
C ALA A 156 2.73 2.10 11.24
N LYS A 157 1.74 2.35 12.09
CA LYS A 157 0.84 1.30 12.62
C LYS A 157 -0.29 0.97 11.64
N ALA A 158 -0.67 1.91 10.77
CA ALA A 158 -1.72 1.74 9.76
C ALA A 158 -1.27 0.97 8.50
N THR A 159 0.03 0.71 8.32
CA THR A 159 0.58 -0.14 7.26
C THR A 159 0.56 -1.62 7.65
N ASP A 160 -0.57 -2.11 8.14
CA ASP A 160 -0.83 -3.55 8.11
C ASP A 160 -0.95 -3.96 6.65
N ILE A 161 0.06 -4.66 6.16
CA ILE A 161 0.10 -5.22 4.82
C ILE A 161 -1.14 -6.11 4.70
N TRP A 162 -2.09 -5.70 3.86
CA TRP A 162 -3.17 -6.59 3.48
C TRP A 162 -2.58 -7.67 2.58
N VAL A 163 -2.13 -8.75 3.19
CA VAL A 163 -1.81 -9.99 2.49
C VAL A 163 -3.14 -10.72 2.38
N PRO A 164 -3.72 -10.89 1.18
CA PRO A 164 -4.89 -11.75 1.03
C PRO A 164 -4.54 -13.14 1.58
N ASP A 165 -5.34 -13.61 2.53
CA ASP A 165 -5.17 -14.94 3.12
C ASP A 165 -5.65 -15.98 2.12
N ILE A 166 -4.74 -16.47 1.27
CA ILE A 166 -5.03 -17.47 0.24
C ILE A 166 -5.33 -18.81 0.93
N LYS A 167 -6.61 -19.20 0.89
CA LYS A 167 -7.10 -20.44 1.51
C LYS A 167 -6.80 -21.65 0.63
N GLU A 168 -6.62 -22.81 1.26
CA GLU A 168 -6.55 -24.07 0.53
C GLU A 168 -7.91 -24.43 -0.09
N SER A 169 -7.91 -24.83 -1.36
CA SER A 169 -9.14 -25.21 -2.05
C SER A 169 -9.71 -26.51 -1.51
N LYS A 170 -11.05 -26.56 -1.38
CA LYS A 170 -11.80 -27.78 -1.08
C LYS A 170 -11.59 -28.89 -2.12
N TYR A 171 -11.18 -28.54 -3.33
CA TYR A 171 -11.02 -29.45 -4.45
C TYR A 171 -9.58 -29.97 -4.61
N SER A 172 -8.60 -29.40 -3.90
CA SER A 172 -7.19 -29.74 -4.06
C SER A 172 -6.91 -31.24 -3.90
N ASN A 173 -7.38 -31.85 -2.80
CA ASN A 173 -7.08 -33.26 -2.53
C ASN A 173 -7.93 -34.27 -3.33
N ASN A 174 -9.08 -33.84 -3.84
CA ASN A 174 -10.06 -34.72 -4.50
C ASN A 174 -10.34 -34.30 -5.95
N LEU A 175 -9.39 -33.60 -6.58
CA LEU A 175 -9.57 -33.12 -7.94
C LEU A 175 -9.64 -34.31 -8.91
N VAL A 176 -10.70 -34.36 -9.70
CA VAL A 176 -10.87 -35.41 -10.70
C VAL A 176 -10.13 -34.99 -11.96
N GLN A 177 -9.00 -35.64 -12.25
CA GLN A 177 -8.29 -35.48 -13.52
C GLN A 177 -8.72 -36.56 -14.52
N LEU A 178 -9.16 -36.15 -15.71
CA LEU A 178 -9.45 -37.05 -16.82
C LEU A 178 -8.19 -37.83 -17.22
N LYS A 179 -8.38 -39.03 -17.78
CA LYS A 179 -7.25 -39.85 -18.23
C LYS A 179 -6.47 -39.09 -19.30
N ALA A 180 -5.20 -38.79 -19.00
CA ALA A 180 -4.38 -37.95 -19.88
C ALA A 180 -4.22 -38.52 -21.30
N GLY A 181 -4.22 -39.84 -21.48
CA GLY A 181 -4.10 -40.46 -22.80
C GLY A 181 -2.87 -39.95 -23.56
N SER A 182 -3.07 -39.43 -24.78
CA SER A 182 -2.03 -38.75 -25.59
C SER A 182 -1.96 -37.24 -25.35
N ILE A 183 -2.82 -36.67 -24.51
CA ILE A 183 -2.85 -35.24 -24.24
C ILE A 183 -1.68 -34.90 -23.32
N ARG A 184 -0.86 -33.95 -23.79
CA ARG A 184 0.28 -33.39 -23.06
C ARG A 184 0.28 -31.90 -23.30
N VAL A 185 0.44 -31.12 -22.24
CA VAL A 185 0.64 -29.68 -22.37
C VAL A 185 2.08 -29.46 -22.81
N SER A 186 2.30 -28.61 -23.82
CA SER A 186 3.65 -28.31 -24.28
C SER A 186 4.47 -27.72 -23.11
N PRO A 187 5.72 -28.14 -22.90
CA PRO A 187 6.60 -27.53 -21.90
C PRO A 187 7.11 -26.15 -22.33
N ASN A 188 6.91 -25.75 -23.59
CA ASN A 188 7.37 -24.47 -24.11
C ASN A 188 6.23 -23.42 -24.03
N PRO A 189 6.41 -22.33 -23.25
CA PRO A 189 5.40 -21.29 -23.08
C PRO A 189 4.92 -20.65 -24.39
N LYS A 190 5.75 -20.63 -25.44
CA LYS A 190 5.40 -20.05 -26.74
C LYS A 190 4.35 -20.84 -27.51
N ASP A 191 4.12 -22.08 -27.12
CA ASP A 191 3.15 -22.95 -27.79
C ASP A 191 1.76 -22.83 -27.15
N TRP A 192 1.64 -22.08 -26.03
CA TRP A 192 0.38 -21.91 -25.34
C TRP A 192 -0.44 -20.81 -25.99
N GLN A 193 -1.70 -21.16 -26.30
CA GLN A 193 -2.67 -20.22 -26.82
C GLN A 193 -4.07 -20.61 -26.34
N CYS A 194 -4.93 -19.62 -26.21
CA CYS A 194 -6.34 -19.84 -25.91
C CYS A 194 -7.00 -20.67 -27.02
N ALA A 195 -7.71 -21.72 -26.63
CA ALA A 195 -8.40 -22.61 -27.57
C ALA A 195 -9.50 -21.92 -28.39
N GLU A 196 -10.05 -20.79 -27.92
CA GLU A 196 -11.14 -20.07 -28.59
C GLU A 196 -10.67 -18.85 -29.40
N CYS A 197 -9.83 -17.98 -28.82
CA CYS A 197 -9.46 -16.72 -29.46
C CYS A 197 -8.00 -16.63 -29.93
N GLY A 198 -7.16 -17.63 -29.62
CA GLY A 198 -5.74 -17.64 -29.97
C GLY A 198 -4.86 -16.64 -29.20
N GLU A 199 -5.37 -16.00 -28.14
CA GLU A 199 -4.57 -15.14 -27.26
C GLU A 199 -3.42 -15.94 -26.64
N THR A 200 -2.27 -15.31 -26.45
CA THR A 200 -1.04 -15.97 -25.94
C THR A 200 -0.68 -15.54 -24.52
N LYS A 201 -1.45 -14.61 -23.94
CA LYS A 201 -1.24 -14.03 -22.60
C LYS A 201 -2.45 -14.26 -21.71
N ASN A 202 -2.23 -14.21 -20.39
CA ASN A 202 -3.27 -14.43 -19.38
C ASN A 202 -4.04 -15.74 -19.62
N LEU A 203 -3.28 -16.82 -19.76
CA LEU A 203 -3.80 -18.16 -20.04
C LEU A 203 -3.96 -18.95 -18.76
N TRP A 204 -5.03 -19.73 -18.69
CA TRP A 204 -5.37 -20.56 -17.55
C TRP A 204 -5.56 -22.00 -18.03
N LEU A 205 -4.82 -22.92 -17.42
CA LEU A 205 -4.89 -24.35 -17.67
C LEU A 205 -5.83 -24.98 -16.65
N ASN A 206 -6.92 -25.59 -17.13
CA ASN A 206 -7.78 -26.38 -16.26
C ASN A 206 -7.07 -27.66 -15.83
N LEU A 207 -6.99 -27.89 -14.51
CA LEU A 207 -6.24 -29.02 -13.96
C LEU A 207 -6.94 -30.37 -14.17
N SER A 208 -8.24 -30.37 -14.50
CA SER A 208 -9.04 -31.59 -14.63
C SER A 208 -8.98 -32.20 -16.03
N ASP A 209 -8.83 -31.39 -17.08
CA ASP A 209 -8.87 -31.87 -18.48
C ASP A 209 -7.83 -31.25 -19.42
N ALA A 210 -6.92 -30.44 -18.89
CA ALA A 210 -5.89 -29.70 -19.62
C ALA A 210 -6.42 -28.73 -20.69
N TYR A 211 -7.66 -28.24 -20.56
CA TYR A 211 -8.14 -27.15 -21.39
C TYR A 211 -7.36 -25.85 -21.10
N VAL A 212 -6.93 -25.15 -22.15
CA VAL A 212 -6.23 -23.86 -22.05
C VAL A 212 -7.13 -22.75 -22.56
N GLY A 213 -7.57 -21.88 -21.65
CA GLY A 213 -8.43 -20.73 -21.96
C GLY A 213 -7.80 -19.39 -21.57
N CYS A 214 -8.23 -18.33 -22.24
CA CYS A 214 -7.94 -16.94 -21.90
C CYS A 214 -8.70 -16.53 -20.61
N GLY A 215 -8.11 -15.64 -19.80
CA GLY A 215 -8.78 -15.03 -18.64
C GLY A 215 -10.00 -14.17 -19.00
N ARG A 216 -10.71 -13.63 -18.00
CA ARG A 216 -11.91 -12.79 -18.17
C ARG A 216 -11.58 -11.49 -18.93
N GLN A 217 -12.58 -10.93 -19.59
CA GLN A 217 -12.47 -9.63 -20.24
C GLN A 217 -12.46 -8.53 -19.17
N GLN A 218 -11.53 -7.58 -19.27
CA GLN A 218 -11.44 -6.46 -18.34
C GLN A 218 -12.17 -5.24 -18.93
N PHE A 219 -12.61 -4.33 -18.05
CA PHE A 219 -13.26 -3.08 -18.46
C PHE A 219 -12.26 -2.22 -19.25
N GLY A 220 -12.57 -1.90 -20.50
CA GLY A 220 -11.68 -1.19 -21.43
C GLY A 220 -11.32 -1.97 -22.71
N GLY A 221 -11.82 -3.20 -22.87
CA GLY A 221 -11.66 -3.99 -24.08
C GLY A 221 -10.32 -4.73 -24.19
N SER A 222 -9.40 -4.49 -23.25
CA SER A 222 -8.23 -5.33 -22.99
C SER A 222 -8.62 -6.49 -22.06
N GLY A 223 -7.90 -7.60 -22.14
CA GLY A 223 -8.19 -8.83 -21.38
C GLY A 223 -8.62 -9.99 -22.28
N GLY A 224 -8.59 -11.18 -21.72
CA GLY A 224 -8.92 -12.40 -22.45
C GLY A 224 -10.40 -12.45 -22.82
N CYS A 225 -10.72 -13.32 -23.75
CA CYS A 225 -12.07 -13.63 -24.17
C CYS A 225 -12.97 -14.31 -23.11
N GLY A 226 -12.49 -14.67 -21.91
CA GLY A 226 -13.23 -15.40 -20.88
C GLY A 226 -13.46 -16.90 -21.14
N ALA A 227 -12.68 -17.53 -22.03
CA ALA A 227 -12.83 -18.93 -22.42
C ALA A 227 -12.69 -19.90 -21.24
N SER A 228 -11.82 -19.61 -20.28
CA SER A 228 -11.65 -20.50 -19.12
C SER A 228 -12.90 -20.58 -18.23
N LEU A 229 -13.58 -19.44 -18.04
CA LEU A 229 -14.85 -19.40 -17.31
C LEU A 229 -15.96 -20.11 -18.09
N ARG A 230 -16.07 -19.86 -19.40
CA ARG A 230 -17.04 -20.56 -20.25
C ARG A 230 -16.83 -22.07 -20.26
N HIS A 231 -15.58 -22.52 -20.28
CA HIS A 231 -15.24 -23.94 -20.21
C HIS A 231 -15.74 -24.58 -18.91
N PHE A 232 -15.55 -23.90 -17.78
CA PHE A 232 -16.13 -24.35 -16.51
C PHE A 232 -17.66 -24.46 -16.55
N GLU A 233 -18.34 -23.49 -17.16
CA GLU A 233 -19.80 -23.53 -17.33
C GLU A 233 -20.25 -24.66 -18.26
N HIS A 234 -19.59 -24.83 -19.42
CA HIS A 234 -19.91 -25.85 -20.42
C HIS A 234 -19.67 -27.28 -19.93
N THR A 235 -18.72 -27.48 -19.01
CA THR A 235 -18.44 -28.78 -18.39
C THR A 235 -19.40 -29.09 -17.23
N GLY A 236 -20.46 -28.31 -17.07
CA GLY A 236 -21.45 -28.48 -16.01
C GLY A 236 -20.88 -28.18 -14.63
N ARG A 237 -19.88 -27.29 -14.54
CA ARG A 237 -19.18 -26.90 -13.30
C ARG A 237 -18.42 -28.05 -12.63
N THR A 238 -18.02 -29.06 -13.41
CA THR A 238 -17.34 -30.25 -12.88
C THR A 238 -15.84 -30.03 -12.64
N TYR A 239 -15.23 -29.05 -13.33
CA TYR A 239 -13.78 -28.85 -13.35
C TYR A 239 -13.38 -27.49 -12.76
N PRO A 240 -13.35 -27.36 -11.42
CA PRO A 240 -13.34 -26.07 -10.74
C PRO A 240 -11.97 -25.37 -10.70
N LEU A 241 -10.86 -26.12 -10.79
CA LEU A 241 -9.52 -25.55 -10.62
C LEU A 241 -8.81 -25.28 -11.94
N ALA A 242 -8.28 -24.07 -12.07
CA ALA A 242 -7.38 -23.70 -13.15
C ALA A 242 -6.14 -22.98 -12.63
N VAL A 243 -4.99 -23.29 -13.19
CA VAL A 243 -3.71 -22.65 -12.87
C VAL A 243 -3.34 -21.64 -13.95
N LYS A 244 -2.84 -20.47 -13.55
CA LYS A 244 -2.38 -19.44 -14.49
C LYS A 244 -1.06 -19.84 -15.10
N LEU A 245 -1.08 -20.12 -16.41
CA LEU A 245 0.11 -20.42 -17.17
C LEU A 245 1.08 -19.22 -17.13
N GLY A 246 2.36 -19.51 -16.95
CA GLY A 246 3.43 -18.52 -16.82
C GLY A 246 3.69 -18.00 -15.40
N THR A 247 2.83 -18.31 -14.41
CA THR A 247 3.11 -18.04 -12.98
C THR A 247 3.72 -19.24 -12.24
N ILE A 248 3.81 -20.39 -12.91
CA ILE A 248 4.27 -21.65 -12.32
C ILE A 248 5.77 -21.57 -12.02
N THR A 249 6.12 -21.74 -10.75
CA THR A 249 7.49 -21.77 -10.22
C THR A 249 7.67 -22.92 -9.24
N THR A 250 8.90 -23.15 -8.79
CA THR A 250 9.19 -24.15 -7.73
C THR A 250 8.47 -23.87 -6.42
N ASP A 251 8.14 -22.61 -6.16
CA ASP A 251 7.57 -22.15 -4.89
C ASP A 251 6.03 -22.16 -4.92
N GLY A 252 5.43 -22.22 -6.11
CA GLY A 252 3.98 -22.24 -6.31
C GLY A 252 3.53 -21.70 -7.66
N ALA A 253 2.22 -21.55 -7.82
CA ALA A 253 1.57 -20.92 -8.96
C ALA A 253 0.22 -20.32 -8.54
N ASP A 254 -0.30 -19.37 -9.32
CA ASP A 254 -1.63 -18.84 -9.08
C ASP A 254 -2.67 -19.86 -9.51
N VAL A 255 -3.45 -20.37 -8.56
CA VAL A 255 -4.57 -21.28 -8.82
C VAL A 255 -5.86 -20.56 -8.50
N PHE A 256 -6.80 -20.59 -9.44
CA PHE A 256 -8.12 -20.01 -9.28
C PHE A 256 -9.16 -21.13 -9.21
N SER A 257 -10.09 -21.00 -8.26
CA SER A 257 -11.24 -21.89 -8.13
C SER A 257 -12.48 -21.18 -8.65
N TYR A 258 -13.04 -21.65 -9.76
CA TYR A 258 -14.27 -21.07 -10.32
C TYR A 258 -15.52 -21.32 -9.46
N GLU A 259 -15.50 -22.35 -8.64
CA GLU A 259 -16.61 -22.67 -7.74
C GLU A 259 -16.54 -21.86 -6.44
N GLU A 260 -15.33 -21.55 -5.95
CA GLU A 260 -15.11 -20.69 -4.79
C GLU A 260 -15.01 -19.20 -5.18
N ASP A 261 -14.91 -18.92 -6.48
CA ASP A 261 -14.68 -17.61 -7.11
C ASP A 261 -13.52 -16.81 -6.49
N ASP A 262 -12.45 -17.52 -6.14
CA ASP A 262 -11.31 -16.96 -5.41
C ASP A 262 -9.97 -17.60 -5.82
N LEU A 263 -8.86 -16.90 -5.52
CA LEU A 263 -7.53 -17.47 -5.54
C LEU A 263 -7.37 -18.44 -4.38
N VAL A 264 -6.85 -19.62 -4.71
CA VAL A 264 -6.75 -20.74 -3.77
C VAL A 264 -5.37 -21.36 -3.83
N LYS A 265 -5.01 -22.03 -2.75
CA LYS A 265 -3.84 -22.90 -2.71
C LYS A 265 -4.25 -24.32 -3.08
N ASP A 266 -3.47 -24.95 -3.96
CA ASP A 266 -3.57 -26.36 -4.30
C ASP A 266 -2.37 -27.12 -3.71
N SER A 267 -2.60 -27.87 -2.63
CA SER A 267 -1.56 -28.65 -1.94
C SER A 267 -1.01 -29.80 -2.79
N ALA A 268 -1.78 -30.28 -3.78
CA ALA A 268 -1.39 -31.33 -4.72
C ALA A 268 -1.00 -30.82 -6.11
N LEU A 269 -0.71 -29.52 -6.26
CA LEU A 269 -0.45 -28.87 -7.55
C LEU A 269 0.64 -29.58 -8.39
N ALA A 270 1.73 -30.01 -7.76
CA ALA A 270 2.81 -30.72 -8.44
C ALA A 270 2.35 -32.04 -9.07
N GLN A 271 1.48 -32.78 -8.38
CA GLN A 271 0.90 -34.00 -8.90
C GLN A 271 -0.06 -33.70 -10.06
N HIS A 272 -0.90 -32.68 -9.92
CA HIS A 272 -1.85 -32.28 -10.96
C HIS A 272 -1.17 -31.82 -12.24
N LEU A 273 -0.09 -31.05 -12.13
CA LEU A 273 0.71 -30.60 -13.27
C LEU A 273 1.48 -31.75 -13.93
N SER A 274 2.06 -32.64 -13.12
CA SER A 274 2.80 -33.81 -13.61
C SER A 274 1.92 -34.74 -14.45
N HIS A 275 0.64 -34.90 -14.09
CA HIS A 275 -0.34 -35.69 -14.84
C HIS A 275 -0.46 -35.24 -16.31
N TRP A 276 -0.32 -33.94 -16.57
CA TRP A 276 -0.37 -33.34 -17.90
C TRP A 276 1.00 -33.22 -18.59
N GLY A 277 2.06 -33.71 -17.95
CA GLY A 277 3.43 -33.66 -18.46
C GLY A 277 4.17 -32.35 -18.18
N ILE A 278 3.66 -31.53 -17.27
CA ILE A 278 4.32 -30.28 -16.84
C ILE A 278 5.22 -30.59 -15.64
N ASP A 279 6.52 -30.36 -15.82
CA ASP A 279 7.53 -30.50 -14.77
C ASP A 279 7.87 -29.12 -14.21
N ILE A 280 7.45 -28.86 -12.98
CA ILE A 280 7.64 -27.57 -12.30
C ILE A 280 9.11 -27.14 -12.27
N MET A 281 10.04 -28.09 -12.15
CA MET A 281 11.47 -27.80 -12.06
C MET A 281 12.07 -27.23 -13.34
N LYS A 282 11.36 -27.36 -14.47
CA LYS A 282 11.82 -26.90 -15.80
C LYS A 282 11.16 -25.61 -16.26
N LEU A 283 10.17 -25.11 -15.52
CA LEU A 283 9.48 -23.88 -15.86
C LEU A 283 10.11 -22.69 -15.14
N GLN A 284 10.21 -21.58 -15.88
CA GLN A 284 10.56 -20.27 -15.35
C GLN A 284 9.32 -19.38 -15.41
N LYS A 285 9.18 -18.46 -14.46
CA LYS A 285 8.09 -17.48 -14.46
C LYS A 285 8.16 -16.63 -15.73
N THR A 286 7.11 -16.66 -16.56
CA THR A 286 7.01 -15.91 -17.81
C THR A 286 5.85 -14.92 -17.84
N ASP A 287 4.93 -15.01 -16.89
CA ASP A 287 3.79 -14.09 -16.75
C ASP A 287 3.69 -13.54 -15.33
N LYS A 288 3.01 -12.39 -15.23
CA LYS A 288 2.73 -11.73 -13.97
C LYS A 288 1.69 -12.53 -13.19
N THR A 289 1.94 -12.67 -11.90
CA THR A 289 0.95 -13.14 -10.93
C THR A 289 -0.27 -12.22 -10.89
N MET A 290 -1.37 -12.67 -10.32
CA MET A 290 -2.55 -11.83 -10.13
C MET A 290 -2.23 -10.63 -9.23
N GLU A 291 -1.44 -10.81 -8.18
CA GLU A 291 -1.00 -9.73 -7.30
C GLU A 291 -0.16 -8.69 -8.07
N GLU A 292 0.78 -9.14 -8.90
CA GLU A 292 1.58 -8.24 -9.75
C GLU A 292 0.73 -7.50 -10.79
N LEU A 293 -0.33 -8.12 -11.28
CA LEU A 293 -1.25 -7.49 -12.23
C LEU A 293 -2.08 -6.40 -11.52
N ASP A 294 -2.57 -6.67 -10.32
CA ASP A 294 -3.31 -5.69 -9.50
C ASP A 294 -2.42 -4.51 -9.08
N ILE A 295 -1.16 -4.80 -8.72
CA ILE A 295 -0.11 -3.80 -8.50
C ILE A 295 0.04 -2.90 -9.73
N ASP A 296 0.15 -3.47 -10.92
CA ASP A 296 0.38 -2.71 -12.14
C ASP A 296 -0.84 -1.91 -12.61
N LEU A 297 -2.05 -2.44 -12.42
CA LEU A 297 -3.30 -1.69 -12.62
C LEU A 297 -3.34 -0.46 -11.70
N ASN A 298 -2.96 -0.64 -10.42
CA ASN A 298 -2.88 0.46 -9.46
C ASN A 298 -1.77 1.47 -9.83
N LYS A 299 -0.59 1.02 -10.29
CA LYS A 299 0.47 1.91 -10.80
C LYS A 299 -0.01 2.76 -11.95
N GLY A 300 -0.65 2.13 -12.95
CA GLY A 300 -1.16 2.82 -14.13
C GLY A 300 -2.18 3.89 -13.78
N PHE A 301 -3.05 3.58 -12.81
CA PHE A 301 -4.06 4.52 -12.30
C PHE A 301 -3.42 5.73 -11.59
N ILE A 302 -2.44 5.49 -10.70
CA ILE A 302 -1.70 6.55 -9.99
C ILE A 302 -0.89 7.41 -10.98
N LEU A 303 -0.22 6.80 -11.95
CA LEU A 303 0.59 7.54 -12.94
C LEU A 303 -0.29 8.37 -13.89
N GLY A 304 -1.45 7.85 -14.29
CA GLY A 304 -2.45 8.61 -15.04
C GLY A 304 -2.91 9.86 -14.29
N PHE A 305 -3.20 9.71 -12.99
CA PHE A 305 -3.56 10.82 -12.11
C PHE A 305 -2.46 11.89 -11.98
N VAL A 306 -1.19 11.47 -11.87
CA VAL A 306 -0.02 12.38 -11.78
C VAL A 306 0.24 13.13 -13.09
N LEU A 307 0.00 12.50 -14.24
CA LEU A 307 0.19 13.14 -15.55
C LEU A 307 -0.93 14.14 -15.87
N GLU A 308 -2.17 13.86 -15.48
CA GLU A 308 -3.29 14.81 -15.59
C GLU A 308 -3.13 16.00 -14.65
N THR A 309 -2.54 15.83 -13.46
CA THR A 309 -2.36 16.90 -12.47
C THR A 309 -1.30 17.95 -12.84
N ARG A 310 -0.53 17.78 -13.93
CA ARG A 310 0.27 18.90 -14.49
C ARG A 310 -0.59 19.95 -15.21
N ASN A 311 -1.87 19.67 -15.46
CA ASN A 311 -2.86 20.64 -15.93
C ASN A 311 -4.10 20.61 -15.01
N CYS A 312 -4.03 21.36 -13.90
CA CYS A 312 -5.11 21.79 -13.00
C CYS A 312 -6.51 21.12 -13.08
N LEU A 313 -6.83 20.38 -12.01
CA LEU A 313 -8.07 20.30 -11.23
C LEU A 313 -9.38 19.70 -11.82
N VAL A 314 -9.88 18.73 -11.03
CA VAL A 314 -11.24 18.17 -10.88
C VAL A 314 -11.68 17.12 -11.91
N TYR A 315 -11.82 15.86 -11.47
CA TYR A 315 -13.09 15.12 -11.48
C TYR A 315 -13.05 13.90 -10.55
N LEU A 316 -13.63 14.06 -9.36
CA LEU A 316 -13.86 13.01 -8.36
C LEU A 316 -15.20 12.28 -8.59
N CYS A 317 -15.46 11.79 -9.82
CA CYS A 317 -16.75 11.15 -10.15
C CYS A 317 -16.68 9.69 -10.61
N PHE A 318 -15.52 9.03 -10.64
CA PHE A 318 -15.40 7.66 -11.18
C PHE A 318 -15.14 6.56 -10.15
N PHE A 319 -15.33 6.83 -8.85
CA PHE A 319 -14.93 5.91 -7.78
C PHE A 319 -15.99 4.86 -7.36
N LEU A 320 -17.20 4.85 -7.95
CA LEU A 320 -18.34 4.09 -7.42
C LEU A 320 -18.67 2.73 -8.08
N ARG A 321 -17.83 2.15 -8.94
CA ARG A 321 -18.25 0.93 -9.68
C ARG A 321 -17.26 -0.23 -9.81
N VAL A 322 -16.14 -0.23 -9.07
CA VAL A 322 -15.06 -1.22 -9.29
C VAL A 322 -14.87 -2.21 -8.13
N PHE A 323 -15.52 -2.04 -6.98
CA PHE A 323 -15.34 -2.93 -5.83
C PHE A 323 -16.66 -3.63 -5.45
N ASP A 324 -16.68 -4.96 -5.57
CA ASP A 324 -17.76 -5.85 -5.11
C ASP A 324 -17.54 -6.33 -3.66
N ASP A 325 -16.69 -5.62 -2.90
CA ASP A 325 -16.43 -5.89 -1.48
C ASP A 325 -17.21 -4.90 -0.60
N GLU A 326 -18.10 -5.43 0.25
CA GLU A 326 -18.98 -4.68 1.15
C GLU A 326 -18.19 -3.82 2.18
N SER A 327 -16.97 -4.21 2.54
CA SER A 327 -16.11 -3.48 3.48
C SER A 327 -15.54 -2.21 2.86
N ILE A 328 -15.06 -2.31 1.62
CA ILE A 328 -14.51 -1.20 0.83
C ILE A 328 -15.64 -0.22 0.49
N ARG A 329 -16.85 -0.72 0.25
CA ARG A 329 -18.05 0.09 0.02
C ARG A 329 -18.36 1.03 1.18
N ASN A 330 -18.17 0.59 2.43
CA ASN A 330 -18.46 1.41 3.61
C ASN A 330 -17.41 2.51 3.83
N GLY A 331 -16.12 2.23 3.64
CA GLY A 331 -15.06 3.24 3.73
C GLY A 331 -15.14 4.31 2.64
N LEU A 332 -15.46 3.89 1.40
CA LEU A 332 -15.64 4.80 0.27
C LEU A 332 -16.97 5.55 0.27
N GLN A 333 -18.04 4.97 0.83
CA GLN A 333 -19.28 5.72 1.10
C GLN A 333 -19.01 6.87 2.07
N PHE A 334 -18.18 6.66 3.10
CA PHE A 334 -17.78 7.74 4.01
C PHE A 334 -17.01 8.86 3.29
N ALA A 335 -16.04 8.51 2.45
CA ALA A 335 -15.28 9.49 1.66
C ALA A 335 -16.17 10.27 0.66
N CYS A 336 -17.13 9.59 0.01
CA CYS A 336 -18.09 10.23 -0.89
C CYS A 336 -19.10 11.13 -0.15
N VAL A 337 -19.60 10.73 1.02
CA VAL A 337 -20.57 11.52 1.80
C VAL A 337 -19.93 12.79 2.35
N ILE A 338 -18.68 12.72 2.83
CA ILE A 338 -17.94 13.90 3.30
C ILE A 338 -17.71 14.88 2.15
N THR A 339 -17.32 14.38 0.98
CA THR A 339 -17.04 15.24 -0.18
C THR A 339 -18.32 15.86 -0.77
N LEU A 340 -19.43 15.11 -0.82
CA LEU A 340 -20.72 15.63 -1.27
C LEU A 340 -21.29 16.69 -0.30
N ASN A 341 -21.17 16.50 1.02
CA ASN A 341 -21.61 17.50 1.99
C ASN A 341 -20.79 18.79 1.91
N TYR A 342 -19.47 18.71 1.70
CA TYR A 342 -18.62 19.89 1.53
C TYR A 342 -18.97 20.69 0.26
N ILE A 343 -19.27 20.00 -0.84
CA ILE A 343 -19.70 20.63 -2.10
C ILE A 343 -21.08 21.28 -1.95
N PHE A 344 -22.02 20.63 -1.24
CA PHE A 344 -23.37 21.17 -1.05
C PHE A 344 -23.43 22.40 -0.12
N GLU A 345 -22.55 22.51 0.87
CA GLU A 345 -22.45 23.71 1.71
C GLU A 345 -21.79 24.89 0.97
N THR A 346 -20.79 24.61 0.13
CA THR A 346 -20.07 25.66 -0.63
C THR A 346 -20.92 26.27 -1.75
N ILE A 347 -21.98 25.58 -2.20
CA ILE A 347 -22.92 26.07 -3.24
C ILE A 347 -24.07 26.91 -2.64
N LYS A 348 -24.20 26.98 -1.30
CA LYS A 348 -25.27 27.74 -0.63
C LYS A 348 -24.90 29.17 -0.19
N HIS A 349 -23.70 29.67 -0.52
CA HIS A 349 -23.30 31.05 -0.24
C HIS A 349 -22.85 31.81 -1.48
#